data_AF-A0A913WWN7-F1
#
_entry.id   AF-A0A913WWN7-F1
#
_cell.length_a   1.000
_cell.length_b   1.000
_cell.length_c   1.000
_cell.angle_alpha   90.00
_cell.angle_beta   90.00
_cell.angle_gamma   90.00
#
_symmetry.space_group_name_H-M   'P 1'
#
loop_
_entity.id
_entity.type
_entity.pdbx_description
1 polymer ?
#
loop_
_entity_poly.entity_id
_entity_poly.type
_entity_poly.pdbx_seq_one_letter_code
_entity_poly.pdbx_strand_id
1 'polypeptide(L)'
;MNPTENGYKDAVFLSPHKFVGGPGTPGLFIAKKHVFKNPVPGGCGGGTVLFVTRDTHLYLKDIEAREEGGTPAIVESIRAGMVFQIKQSVGSKLIEEREEELCQ
;
A
#
# COMPACT_ATOMS: atom_id res chain seq x y z
N MET A 1 -9.02 -7.63 14.59
CA MET A 1 -8.47 -6.31 14.99
C MET A 1 -9.35 -5.18 14.51
N ASN A 2 -10.40 -4.85 15.27
CA ASN A 2 -10.84 -3.47 15.52
C ASN A 2 -10.87 -3.40 17.05
N PRO A 3 -10.42 -2.31 17.69
CA PRO A 3 -10.35 -2.24 19.16
C PRO A 3 -11.73 -2.29 19.83
N THR A 4 -12.80 -2.06 19.06
CA THR A 4 -14.19 -2.12 19.50
C THR A 4 -15.07 -2.77 18.43
N GLU A 5 -16.25 -3.24 18.84
CA GLU A 5 -17.27 -3.85 17.98
C GLU A 5 -17.72 -2.92 16.84
N ASN A 6 -17.81 -1.62 17.12
CA ASN A 6 -18.17 -0.57 16.15
C ASN A 6 -16.95 0.19 15.59
N GLY A 7 -15.74 -0.30 15.85
CA GLY A 7 -14.51 0.36 15.39
C GLY A 7 -14.32 0.18 13.89
N TYR A 8 -14.05 1.26 13.18
CA TYR A 8 -13.64 1.21 11.76
C TYR A 8 -12.16 1.50 11.63
N LYS A 9 -11.51 0.92 10.61
CA LYS A 9 -10.13 1.26 10.26
C LYS A 9 -10.13 2.46 9.35
N ASP A 10 -9.31 3.46 9.66
CA ASP A 10 -9.07 4.59 8.76
C ASP A 10 -7.93 4.31 7.79
N ALA A 11 -7.00 3.45 8.18
CA ALA A 11 -5.90 2.99 7.36
C ALA A 11 -5.48 1.55 7.70
N VAL A 12 -4.83 0.91 6.73
CA VAL A 12 -4.22 -0.41 6.81
C VAL A 12 -2.86 -0.33 6.12
N PHE A 13 -1.82 -0.81 6.80
CA PHE A 13 -0.51 -1.01 6.19
C PHE A 13 -0.20 -2.50 6.14
N LEU A 14 0.29 -2.96 4.99
CA LEU A 14 0.60 -4.36 4.72
C LEU A 14 2.01 -4.47 4.16
N SER A 15 2.67 -5.58 4.49
CA SER A 15 4.00 -5.90 3.99
C SER A 15 3.91 -7.15 3.12
N PRO A 16 3.73 -7.02 1.79
CA PRO A 16 3.59 -8.17 0.91
C PRO A 16 4.82 -9.10 0.91
N HIS A 17 5.98 -8.61 1.34
CA HIS A 17 7.19 -9.43 1.51
C HIS A 17 7.08 -10.56 2.52
N LYS A 18 6.04 -10.56 3.36
CA LYS A 18 5.74 -11.63 4.31
C LYS A 18 4.93 -12.78 3.72
N PHE A 19 4.46 -12.65 2.48
CA PHE A 19 3.71 -13.69 1.79
C PHE A 19 4.64 -14.54 0.92
N VAL A 20 4.18 -15.72 0.52
CA VAL A 20 4.90 -16.58 -0.43
C VAL A 20 5.11 -15.84 -1.75
N GLY A 21 6.35 -15.80 -2.23
CA GLY A 21 6.75 -15.03 -3.42
C GLY A 21 6.89 -13.51 -3.18
N GLY A 22 6.69 -13.06 -1.93
CA GLY A 22 6.73 -11.67 -1.51
C GLY A 22 8.09 -10.94 -1.53
N PRO A 23 9.26 -11.56 -1.36
CA PRO A 23 10.52 -10.82 -1.30
C PRO A 23 10.71 -9.86 -2.50
N GLY A 24 11.04 -8.59 -2.22
CA GLY A 24 11.20 -7.54 -3.22
C GLY A 24 9.91 -6.86 -3.71
N THR A 25 8.80 -6.97 -2.97
CA THR A 25 7.60 -6.14 -3.18
C THR A 25 7.63 -4.86 -2.33
N PRO A 26 7.01 -3.76 -2.76
CA PRO A 26 6.84 -2.57 -1.92
C PRO A 26 5.85 -2.83 -0.78
N GLY A 27 5.85 -1.96 0.23
CA GLY A 27 4.77 -1.90 1.22
C GLY A 27 3.47 -1.40 0.59
N LEU A 28 2.33 -1.87 1.08
CA LEU A 28 1.01 -1.38 0.65
C LEU A 28 0.38 -0.57 1.76
N PHE A 29 -0.01 0.67 1.44
CA PHE A 29 -0.76 1.55 2.33
C PHE A 29 -2.14 1.82 1.75
N ILE A 30 -3.18 1.48 2.51
CA ILE A 30 -4.58 1.67 2.12
C ILE A 30 -5.20 2.57 3.17
N ALA A 31 -5.74 3.71 2.77
CA ALA A 31 -6.39 4.62 3.70
C ALA A 31 -7.63 5.28 3.08
N LYS A 32 -8.56 5.72 3.93
CA LYS A 32 -9.74 6.45 3.47
C LYS A 32 -9.32 7.81 2.90
N LYS A 33 -9.89 8.20 1.76
CA LYS A 33 -9.58 9.47 1.06
C LYS A 33 -9.63 10.69 1.97
N HIS A 34 -10.59 10.76 2.91
CA HIS A 34 -10.74 11.90 3.80
C HIS A 34 -9.62 12.07 4.83
N VAL A 35 -8.74 11.08 5.00
CA VAL A 35 -7.56 11.14 5.87
C VAL A 35 -6.44 11.94 5.20
N PHE A 36 -6.41 12.01 3.87
CA PHE A 36 -5.40 12.74 3.09
C PHE A 36 -5.73 14.24 3.01
N LYS A 37 -5.54 14.95 4.12
CA LYS A 37 -5.80 16.41 4.23
C LYS A 37 -4.57 17.27 3.99
N ASN A 38 -3.37 16.67 4.00
CA ASN A 38 -2.14 17.42 3.86
C ASN A 38 -2.01 17.96 2.43
N PRO A 39 -1.72 19.27 2.26
CA PRO A 39 -1.50 19.85 0.95
C PRO A 39 -0.10 19.53 0.39
N VAL A 40 0.84 19.16 1.26
CA VAL A 40 2.22 18.79 0.93
C VAL A 40 2.37 17.28 1.17
N PRO A 41 2.91 16.51 0.20
CA PRO A 41 3.11 15.07 0.36
C PRO A 41 4.17 14.74 1.41
N GLY A 42 4.15 13.49 1.89
CA GLY A 42 5.19 12.98 2.77
C GLY A 42 6.58 12.97 2.12
N GLY A 43 6.66 12.72 0.80
CA GLY A 43 7.89 12.78 0.02
C GLY A 43 7.80 13.83 -1.10
N CYS A 44 8.67 14.84 -1.06
CA CYS A 44 8.74 15.86 -2.11
C CYS A 44 9.75 15.45 -3.19
N GLY A 45 9.39 15.58 -4.48
CA GLY A 45 10.30 15.25 -5.57
C GLY A 45 9.63 15.17 -6.93
N GLY A 46 10.35 14.62 -7.91
CA GLY A 46 9.79 14.31 -9.22
C GLY A 46 8.59 13.37 -9.09
N GLY A 47 7.58 13.53 -9.94
CA GLY A 47 6.36 12.72 -9.91
C GLY A 47 5.26 13.22 -8.97
N THR A 48 5.55 14.06 -7.97
CA THR A 48 4.50 14.58 -7.05
C THR A 48 3.99 15.96 -7.42
N VAL A 49 4.72 16.68 -8.28
CA VAL A 49 4.45 18.07 -8.68
C VAL A 49 3.75 18.13 -10.04
N LEU A 50 2.75 19.00 -10.14
CA LEU A 50 2.12 19.41 -11.40
C LEU A 50 2.93 20.51 -12.09
N PHE A 51 3.44 21.47 -11.32
CA PHE A 51 4.13 22.65 -11.85
C PHE A 51 5.13 23.21 -10.83
N VAL A 52 6.28 23.70 -11.29
CA VAL A 52 7.34 24.23 -10.42
C VAL A 52 7.91 25.51 -11.02
N THR A 53 8.06 26.55 -10.20
CA THR A 53 8.82 27.77 -10.49
C THR A 53 9.90 27.97 -9.43
N ARG A 54 10.67 29.06 -9.53
CA ARG A 54 11.64 29.43 -8.48
C ARG A 54 10.97 29.76 -7.15
N ASP A 55 9.76 30.33 -7.21
CA ASP A 55 9.09 30.91 -6.04
C ASP A 55 7.96 30.02 -5.50
N THR A 56 7.45 29.08 -6.32
CA THR A 56 6.31 28.23 -5.92
C THR A 56 6.30 26.88 -6.62
N HIS A 57 5.45 25.99 -6.12
CA HIS A 57 5.18 24.69 -6.71
C HIS A 57 3.72 24.30 -6.46
N LEU A 58 3.13 23.58 -7.41
CA LEU A 58 1.80 23.00 -7.32
C LEU A 58 1.95 21.49 -7.30
N TYR A 59 1.41 20.83 -6.29
CA TYR A 59 1.36 19.36 -6.21
C TYR A 59 0.19 18.78 -7.01
N LEU A 60 0.30 17.52 -7.37
CA LEU A 60 -0.79 16.77 -8.00
C LEU A 60 -2.01 16.67 -7.08
N LYS A 61 -3.21 16.59 -7.68
CA LYS A 61 -4.47 16.39 -6.94
C LYS A 61 -4.78 14.92 -6.69
N ASP A 62 -4.27 14.05 -7.54
CA ASP A 62 -4.35 12.60 -7.38
C ASP A 62 -3.51 12.20 -6.16
N ILE A 63 -4.12 11.50 -5.19
CA ILE A 63 -3.51 11.25 -3.88
C ILE A 63 -2.34 10.29 -4.05
N GLU A 64 -2.57 9.20 -4.77
CA GLU A 64 -1.62 8.13 -5.02
C GLU A 64 -0.36 8.67 -5.72
N ALA A 65 -0.52 9.38 -6.85
CA ALA A 65 0.60 9.99 -7.55
C ALA A 65 1.32 11.06 -6.73
N ARG A 66 0.60 11.80 -5.87
CA ARG A 66 1.20 12.82 -5.00
C ARG A 66 2.04 12.20 -3.88
N GLU A 67 1.63 11.09 -3.30
CA GLU A 67 2.36 10.46 -2.18
C GLU A 67 3.45 9.47 -2.64
N GLU A 68 3.43 9.00 -3.89
CA GLU A 68 4.44 8.10 -4.49
C GLU A 68 5.55 8.85 -5.26
N GLY A 69 6.15 9.84 -4.60
CA GLY A 69 7.21 10.64 -5.22
C GLY A 69 8.46 9.85 -5.60
N GLY A 70 9.06 10.21 -6.73
CA GLY A 70 10.24 9.57 -7.31
C GLY A 70 9.89 8.59 -8.43
N THR A 71 10.83 7.68 -8.72
CA THR A 71 10.61 6.60 -9.68
C THR A 71 9.72 5.54 -9.04
N PRO A 72 8.53 5.24 -9.58
CA PRO A 72 7.66 4.23 -9.00
C PRO A 72 8.28 2.84 -9.05
N ALA A 73 7.92 2.01 -8.09
CA ALA A 73 8.37 0.63 -7.93
C ALA A 73 7.71 -0.34 -8.93
N ILE A 74 7.73 -0.04 -10.23
CA ILE A 74 6.88 -0.67 -11.27
C ILE A 74 6.91 -2.22 -11.22
N VAL A 75 8.10 -2.83 -11.33
CA VAL A 75 8.24 -4.30 -11.35
C VAL A 75 7.85 -4.92 -10.01
N GLU A 76 8.16 -4.23 -8.92
CA GLU A 76 7.90 -4.67 -7.56
C GLU A 76 6.39 -4.61 -7.25
N SER A 77 5.68 -3.61 -7.78
CA SER A 77 4.21 -3.49 -7.72
C SER A 77 3.51 -4.58 -8.53
N ILE A 78 4.03 -4.93 -9.72
CA ILE A 78 3.53 -6.08 -10.50
C ILE A 78 3.71 -7.36 -9.69
N ARG A 79 4.88 -7.56 -9.06
CA ARG A 79 5.14 -8.70 -8.17
C ARG A 79 4.17 -8.73 -6.99
N ALA A 80 3.89 -7.59 -6.37
CA ALA A 80 2.93 -7.52 -5.27
C ALA A 80 1.54 -8.00 -5.71
N GLY A 81 1.08 -7.60 -6.91
CA GLY A 81 -0.17 -8.10 -7.48
C GLY A 81 -0.18 -9.62 -7.65
N MET A 82 0.89 -10.21 -8.18
CA MET A 82 1.01 -11.67 -8.35
C MET A 82 1.02 -12.43 -7.02
N VAL A 83 1.63 -11.87 -5.97
CA VAL A 83 1.62 -12.46 -4.62
C VAL A 83 0.20 -12.61 -4.08
N PHE A 84 -0.65 -11.59 -4.27
CA PHE A 84 -2.07 -11.69 -3.89
C PHE A 84 -2.84 -12.67 -4.76
N GLN A 85 -2.54 -12.77 -6.06
CA GLN A 85 -3.15 -13.77 -6.94
C GLN A 85 -2.82 -15.20 -6.49
N ILE A 86 -1.57 -15.48 -6.13
CA ILE A 86 -1.14 -16.79 -5.59
C ILE A 86 -1.87 -17.10 -4.28
N LYS A 87 -1.91 -16.15 -3.33
CA LYS A 87 -2.66 -16.32 -2.08
C LYS A 87 -4.14 -16.61 -2.35
N GLN A 88 -4.75 -15.92 -3.31
CA GLN A 88 -6.14 -16.11 -3.67
C GLN A 88 -6.38 -17.47 -4.34
N SER A 89 -5.46 -17.96 -5.18
CA SER A 89 -5.59 -19.27 -5.83
C SER A 89 -5.48 -20.43 -4.84
N VAL A 90 -4.66 -20.30 -3.79
CA VAL A 90 -4.58 -21.30 -2.71
C VAL A 90 -5.79 -21.19 -1.80
N GLY A 91 -6.23 -19.97 -1.50
CA GLY A 91 -7.40 -19.69 -0.65
C GLY A 91 -7.02 -19.48 0.81
N SER A 92 -7.54 -18.41 1.42
CA SER A 92 -7.17 -18.06 2.81
C SER A 92 -7.66 -19.07 3.84
N LYS A 93 -8.84 -19.66 3.64
CA LYS A 93 -9.39 -20.66 4.57
C LYS A 93 -8.50 -21.90 4.64
N LEU A 94 -8.07 -22.39 3.48
CA LEU A 94 -7.16 -23.55 3.40
C LEU A 94 -5.82 -23.25 4.07
N ILE A 95 -5.28 -22.05 3.88
CA ILE A 95 -4.03 -21.64 4.54
C ILE A 95 -4.21 -21.64 6.06
N GLU A 96 -5.29 -21.04 6.56
CA GLU A 96 -5.62 -20.97 7.99
C GLU A 96 -5.80 -22.36 8.61
N GLU A 97 -6.59 -23.23 7.98
CA GLU A 97 -6.77 -24.63 8.42
C GLU A 97 -5.44 -25.39 8.51
N ARG A 98 -4.56 -25.23 7.51
CA ARG A 98 -3.23 -25.87 7.50
C ARG A 98 -2.27 -25.31 8.53
N GLU A 99 -2.35 -24.01 8.83
CA GLU A 99 -1.57 -23.38 9.89
C GLU A 99 -2.01 -23.89 11.26
N GLU A 100 -3.31 -24.02 11.51
CA GLU A 100 -3.85 -24.59 12.74
C GLU A 100 -3.39 -26.05 12.95
N GLU A 101 -3.44 -26.89 11.91
CA GLU A 101 -2.99 -28.29 11.97
C GLU A 101 -1.48 -28.43 12.27
N LEU A 102 -0.64 -27.52 11.74
CA LEU A 102 0.82 -27.59 11.89
C LEU A 102 1.35 -26.93 13.18
N CYS A 103 0.57 -26.04 13.78
CA CYS A 103 0.94 -25.32 15.00
C CYS A 103 0.38 -25.94 16.30
N GLN A 104 -0.32 -27.07 16.21
CA GLN A 104 -0.60 -27.96 17.36
C GLN A 104 0.62 -28.82 17.70
#